data_AF-A0A537NBQ7-F1
#
_entry.id   AF-A0A537NBQ7-F1
#
_cell.length_a   1.000
_cell.length_b   1.000
_cell.length_c   1.000
_cell.angle_alpha   90.00
_cell.angle_beta   90.00
_cell.angle_gamma   90.00
#
_symmetry.space_group_name_H-M   'P 1'
#
loop_
_entity.id
_entity.type
_entity.pdbx_description
1 polymer ?
#
loop_
_entity_poly.entity_id
_entity_poly.type
_entity_poly.pdbx_seq_one_letter_code
_entity_poly.pdbx_strand_id
1 'polypeptide(L)'
;LRGFLKDHAYAAHGWKLGRNHGYFPGLERRMVDRIRDLRGRYGRKVSLIGWSLGGIFARQVAKLVPDDIRTVITLGSPFSGNPRASHAWRLYELTSGYRVDDQSNAFARTLAEPPPVPTTAIYSRSDGICAWECCVEKRTDKSESIEVHSSHCGLGHNPAAVYAIADRLAQREGEWKPFGRGGWRAFVYPEPAQVS
;
A
#
# COMPACT_ATOMS: atom_id res chain seq x y z
N LEU A 1 -6.43 11.45 6.36
CA LEU A 1 -5.77 10.26 6.95
C LEU A 1 -4.85 10.55 8.15
N ARG A 2 -3.71 11.26 8.01
CA ARG A 2 -2.78 11.44 9.16
C ARG A 2 -3.38 12.11 10.39
N GLY A 3 -4.25 13.12 10.20
CA GLY A 3 -4.99 13.76 11.30
C GLY A 3 -5.83 12.73 12.05
N PHE A 4 -6.75 12.07 11.34
CA PHE A 4 -7.55 10.96 11.85
C PHE A 4 -6.73 9.92 12.64
N LEU A 5 -5.58 9.46 12.12
CA LEU A 5 -4.73 8.49 12.82
C LEU A 5 -4.16 9.06 14.13
N LYS A 6 -3.73 10.33 14.14
CA LYS A 6 -3.27 10.99 15.37
C LYS A 6 -4.39 11.13 16.40
N ASP A 7 -5.60 11.44 15.94
CA ASP A 7 -6.78 11.54 16.79
C ASP A 7 -7.16 10.18 17.40
N HIS A 8 -6.71 9.07 16.80
CA HIS A 8 -6.87 7.70 17.29
C HIS A 8 -5.58 7.14 17.93
N ALA A 9 -4.75 8.02 18.52
CA ALA A 9 -3.55 7.69 19.28
C ALA A 9 -2.42 6.98 18.51
N TYR A 10 -2.42 7.04 17.17
CA TYR A 10 -1.26 6.59 16.38
C TYR A 10 -0.21 7.70 16.24
N ALA A 11 1.06 7.32 16.40
CA ALA A 11 2.19 8.16 16.01
C ALA A 11 2.34 8.20 14.48
N ALA A 12 1.48 8.97 13.79
CA ALA A 12 1.47 9.04 12.34
C ALA A 12 2.53 10.02 11.79
N HIS A 13 3.44 9.50 10.96
CA HIS A 13 4.50 10.29 10.32
C HIS A 13 4.37 10.29 8.79
N GLY A 14 4.84 11.37 8.17
CA GLY A 14 5.17 11.33 6.74
C GLY A 14 6.51 10.65 6.50
N TRP A 15 6.76 10.25 5.26
CA TRP A 15 8.01 9.62 4.84
C TRP A 15 9.26 10.51 4.93
N LYS A 16 9.07 11.84 5.03
CA LYS A 16 10.15 12.86 5.11
C LYS A 16 11.16 12.86 3.96
N LEU A 17 10.79 12.35 2.77
CA LEU A 17 11.64 12.38 1.57
C LEU A 17 11.22 13.45 0.55
N GLY A 18 10.38 14.40 0.96
CA GLY A 18 9.89 15.48 0.10
C GLY A 18 8.71 15.06 -0.78
N ARG A 19 8.67 15.56 -2.01
CA ARG A 19 7.67 15.16 -3.01
C ARG A 19 8.10 13.86 -3.68
N ASN A 20 7.12 13.02 -4.02
CA ASN A 20 7.40 11.74 -4.65
C ASN A 20 7.63 11.93 -6.15
N HIS A 21 8.90 12.12 -6.52
CA HIS A 21 9.41 12.10 -7.89
C HIS A 21 9.98 10.73 -8.24
N GLY A 22 9.35 9.67 -7.72
CA GLY A 22 9.68 8.28 -7.97
C GLY A 22 11.12 7.88 -7.62
N TYR A 23 11.67 6.91 -8.34
CA TYR A 23 12.90 6.25 -7.94
C TYR A 23 14.13 7.10 -8.23
N PHE A 24 15.05 7.16 -7.28
CA PHE A 24 16.36 7.78 -7.46
C PHE A 24 17.42 7.02 -6.66
N PRO A 25 18.71 7.11 -7.04
CA PRO A 25 19.78 6.44 -6.32
C PRO A 25 19.79 6.77 -4.82
N GLY A 26 19.75 5.73 -3.98
CA GLY A 26 19.74 5.86 -2.52
C GLY A 26 18.37 6.11 -1.89
N LEU A 27 17.27 6.16 -2.67
CA LEU A 27 15.91 6.23 -2.14
C LEU A 27 15.62 5.07 -1.17
N GLU A 28 15.96 3.84 -1.54
CA GLU A 28 15.77 2.65 -0.70
C GLU A 28 16.46 2.79 0.65
N ARG A 29 17.75 3.15 0.65
CA ARG A 29 18.51 3.39 1.88
C ARG A 29 17.83 4.44 2.76
N ARG A 30 17.38 5.55 2.19
CA ARG A 30 16.68 6.61 2.94
C ARG A 30 15.36 6.15 3.53
N MET A 31 14.61 5.28 2.84
CA MET A 31 13.38 4.69 3.37
C MET A 31 13.68 3.72 4.52
N VAL A 32 14.71 2.87 4.38
CA VAL A 32 15.18 1.97 5.44
C VAL A 32 15.62 2.75 6.67
N ASP A 33 16.44 3.79 6.49
CA ASP A 33 16.92 4.65 7.58
C ASP A 33 15.73 5.32 8.30
N ARG A 34 14.72 5.76 7.53
CA ARG A 34 13.50 6.36 8.08
C ARG A 34 12.69 5.37 8.92
N ILE A 35 12.57 4.12 8.47
CA ILE A 35 11.87 3.05 9.20
C ILE A 35 12.61 2.74 10.49
N ARG A 36 13.93 2.58 10.45
CA ARG A 36 14.77 2.28 11.61
C ARG A 36 14.76 3.42 12.64
N ASP A 37 14.78 4.68 12.20
CA ASP A 37 14.58 5.85 13.07
C ASP A 37 13.26 5.77 13.84
N LEU A 38 12.15 5.49 13.13
CA LEU A 38 10.84 5.35 13.74
C LEU A 38 10.75 4.14 14.67
N ARG A 39 11.30 2.99 14.27
CA ARG A 39 11.37 1.79 15.09
C ARG A 39 12.16 2.05 16.38
N GLY A 40 13.33 2.70 16.27
CA GLY A 40 14.16 3.05 17.42
C GLY A 40 13.49 4.05 18.36
N ARG A 41 12.82 5.07 17.82
CA ARG A 41 12.13 6.09 18.60
C ARG A 41 10.94 5.56 19.41
N TYR A 42 10.18 4.62 18.84
CA TYR A 42 8.94 4.13 19.43
C TYR A 42 9.04 2.72 20.02
N GLY A 43 10.15 2.01 19.81
CA GLY A 43 10.36 0.63 20.27
C GLY A 43 9.40 -0.40 19.66
N ARG A 44 8.68 -0.05 18.58
CA ARG A 44 7.59 -0.85 17.99
C ARG A 44 7.67 -0.90 16.47
N LYS A 45 7.16 -1.99 15.87
CA LYS A 45 7.26 -2.24 14.44
C LYS A 45 6.42 -1.21 13.70
N VAL A 46 6.88 -0.76 12.55
CA VAL A 46 6.24 0.32 11.79
C VAL A 46 5.14 -0.26 10.91
N SER A 47 3.96 0.38 10.91
CA SER A 47 2.92 0.09 9.91
C SER A 47 3.08 1.06 8.74
N LEU A 48 3.17 0.54 7.52
CA LEU A 48 3.33 1.35 6.32
C LEU A 48 1.98 1.53 5.63
N ILE A 49 1.65 2.78 5.30
CA ILE A 49 0.50 3.10 4.46
C ILE A 49 1.02 3.84 3.24
N GLY A 50 0.87 3.23 2.07
CA GLY A 50 1.26 3.81 0.80
C GLY A 50 0.07 4.01 -0.11
N TRP A 51 0.13 5.04 -0.95
CA TRP A 51 -0.91 5.35 -1.92
C TRP A 51 -0.26 5.55 -3.28
N SER A 52 -0.84 4.95 -4.32
CA SER A 52 -0.33 5.03 -5.68
C SER A 52 1.13 4.54 -5.71
N LEU A 53 2.04 5.30 -6.31
CA LEU A 53 3.48 5.01 -6.28
C LEU A 53 4.05 4.83 -4.86
N GLY A 54 3.52 5.55 -3.87
CA GLY A 54 3.93 5.37 -2.48
C GLY A 54 3.63 3.96 -1.93
N GLY A 55 2.59 3.29 -2.45
CA GLY A 55 2.29 1.89 -2.11
C GLY A 55 3.29 0.91 -2.71
N ILE A 56 3.76 1.16 -3.93
CA ILE A 56 4.84 0.40 -4.54
C ILE A 56 6.11 0.48 -3.67
N PHE A 57 6.50 1.68 -3.26
CA PHE A 57 7.65 1.86 -2.37
C PHE A 57 7.46 1.21 -1.00
N ALA A 58 6.27 1.34 -0.40
CA ALA A 58 5.95 0.71 0.87
C ALA A 58 6.09 -0.81 0.83
N ARG A 59 5.63 -1.45 -0.26
CA ARG A 59 5.79 -2.90 -0.46
C ARG A 59 7.27 -3.27 -0.59
N GLN A 60 8.00 -2.57 -1.43
CA GLN A 60 9.39 -2.91 -1.73
C GLN A 60 10.30 -2.74 -0.51
N VAL A 61 10.17 -1.63 0.23
CA VAL A 61 10.97 -1.44 1.46
C VAL A 61 10.60 -2.45 2.55
N ALA A 62 9.33 -2.88 2.63
CA ALA A 62 8.92 -3.90 3.59
C ALA A 62 9.56 -5.27 3.34
N LYS A 63 9.96 -5.58 2.10
CA LYS A 63 10.75 -6.78 1.78
C LYS A 63 12.19 -6.69 2.24
N LEU A 64 12.75 -5.48 2.27
CA LEU A 64 14.14 -5.24 2.69
C LEU A 64 14.31 -5.30 4.21
N VAL A 65 13.28 -4.89 4.97
CA VAL A 65 13.32 -4.82 6.44
C VAL A 65 12.06 -5.41 7.09
N PRO A 66 11.70 -6.68 6.81
CA PRO A 66 10.45 -7.25 7.28
C PRO A 66 10.33 -7.32 8.80
N ASP A 67 11.47 -7.44 9.51
CA ASP A 67 11.49 -7.46 10.97
C ASP A 67 11.13 -6.12 11.60
N ASP A 68 11.35 -5.01 10.89
CA ASP A 68 10.97 -3.67 11.34
C ASP A 68 9.52 -3.31 11.01
N ILE A 69 8.84 -4.10 10.16
CA ILE A 69 7.50 -3.81 9.64
C ILE A 69 6.43 -4.68 10.30
N ARG A 70 5.35 -4.02 10.76
CA ARG A 70 4.15 -4.68 11.32
C ARG A 70 3.19 -5.12 10.21
N THR A 71 2.90 -4.21 9.28
CA THR A 71 1.92 -4.43 8.21
C THR A 71 2.11 -3.39 7.11
N VAL A 72 1.70 -3.73 5.89
CA VAL A 72 1.63 -2.83 4.73
C VAL A 72 0.17 -2.68 4.30
N ILE A 73 -0.29 -1.44 4.17
CA ILE A 73 -1.60 -1.11 3.61
C ILE A 73 -1.39 -0.23 2.38
N THR A 74 -1.89 -0.66 1.23
CA THR A 74 -1.80 0.12 -0.01
C THR A 74 -3.17 0.66 -0.43
N LEU A 75 -3.20 1.88 -0.96
CA LEU A 75 -4.37 2.49 -1.59
C LEU A 75 -4.10 2.59 -3.09
N GLY A 76 -4.97 2.04 -3.95
CA GLY A 76 -4.92 2.19 -5.42
C GLY A 76 -3.50 2.13 -6.00
N SER A 77 -2.74 1.10 -5.63
CA SER A 77 -1.32 1.00 -5.95
C SER A 77 -1.10 -0.10 -6.99
N PRO A 78 -0.61 0.21 -8.20
CA PRO A 78 -0.53 -0.77 -9.29
C PRO A 78 0.77 -1.57 -9.20
N PHE A 79 0.75 -2.66 -8.44
CA PHE A 79 1.94 -3.50 -8.19
C PHE A 79 1.89 -4.84 -8.91
N SER A 80 0.76 -5.23 -9.51
CA SER A 80 0.60 -6.49 -10.25
C SER A 80 0.16 -6.24 -11.70
N GLY A 81 0.14 -7.31 -12.51
CA GLY A 81 -0.32 -7.26 -13.89
C GLY A 81 0.61 -6.52 -14.85
N ASN A 82 0.13 -6.30 -16.09
CA ASN A 82 0.88 -5.55 -17.10
C ASN A 82 0.79 -4.05 -16.78
N PRO A 83 1.90 -3.35 -16.50
CA PRO A 83 1.85 -1.91 -16.19
C PRO A 83 1.19 -1.08 -17.30
N ARG A 84 1.24 -1.55 -18.56
CA ARG A 84 0.60 -0.89 -19.71
C ARG A 84 -0.94 -1.02 -19.75
N ALA A 85 -1.55 -1.78 -18.84
CA ALA A 85 -2.99 -1.99 -18.80
C ALA A 85 -3.81 -0.76 -18.34
N SER A 86 -3.16 0.34 -17.90
CA SER A 86 -3.86 1.61 -17.58
C SER A 86 -2.98 2.84 -17.76
N HIS A 87 -3.55 4.04 -17.70
CA HIS A 87 -2.79 5.29 -17.64
C HIS A 87 -1.79 5.38 -16.46
N ALA A 88 -1.82 4.45 -15.50
CA ALA A 88 -0.85 4.38 -14.42
C ALA A 88 0.60 4.17 -14.89
N TRP A 89 0.86 3.53 -16.05
CA TRP A 89 2.23 3.51 -16.57
C TRP A 89 2.72 4.92 -16.88
N ARG A 90 1.86 5.81 -17.36
CA ARG A 90 2.25 7.21 -17.61
C ARG A 90 2.58 7.89 -16.31
N LEU A 91 1.77 7.68 -15.27
CA LEU A 91 2.06 8.20 -13.95
C LEU A 91 3.38 7.62 -13.42
N TYR A 92 3.61 6.31 -13.55
CA TYR A 92 4.86 5.65 -13.14
C TYR A 92 6.07 6.17 -13.91
N GLU A 93 6.00 6.33 -15.24
CA GLU A 93 7.12 6.85 -16.05
C GLU A 93 7.36 8.34 -15.78
N LEU A 94 6.29 9.14 -15.68
CA LEU A 94 6.37 10.58 -15.35
C LEU A 94 6.95 10.83 -13.96
N THR A 95 6.64 9.94 -13.01
CA THR A 95 7.11 10.10 -11.64
C THR A 95 8.44 9.42 -11.42
N SER A 96 8.68 8.21 -11.91
CA SER A 96 9.92 7.45 -11.65
C SER A 96 11.09 7.79 -12.55
N GLY A 97 10.84 8.36 -13.74
CA GLY A 97 11.91 8.56 -14.74
C GLY A 97 12.44 7.23 -15.33
N TYR A 98 11.90 6.08 -14.91
CA TYR A 98 12.19 4.77 -15.50
C TYR A 98 11.05 4.36 -16.41
N ARG A 99 11.41 3.74 -17.53
CA ARG A 99 10.41 3.14 -18.42
C ARG A 99 9.86 1.88 -17.77
N VAL A 100 8.58 1.62 -17.99
CA VAL A 100 7.90 0.41 -17.50
C VAL A 100 8.54 -0.89 -18.04
N ASP A 101 9.28 -0.80 -19.14
CA ASP A 101 9.96 -1.90 -19.82
C ASP A 101 11.43 -2.11 -19.40
N ASP A 102 11.92 -1.38 -18.39
CA ASP A 102 13.28 -1.58 -17.89
C ASP A 102 13.40 -2.86 -17.03
N GLN A 103 13.59 -3.98 -17.72
CA GLN A 103 13.79 -5.31 -17.13
C GLN A 103 15.09 -5.45 -16.32
N SER A 104 16.00 -4.47 -16.39
CA SER A 104 17.23 -4.46 -15.59
C SER A 104 16.98 -4.09 -14.12
N ASN A 105 15.80 -3.54 -13.82
CA ASN A 105 15.46 -3.10 -12.49
C ASN A 105 14.93 -4.25 -11.62
N ALA A 106 15.76 -4.78 -10.71
CA ALA A 106 15.36 -5.79 -9.72
C ALA A 106 14.13 -5.36 -8.89
N PHE A 107 13.93 -4.06 -8.70
CA PHE A 107 12.75 -3.47 -8.06
C PHE A 107 11.46 -3.81 -8.81
N ALA A 108 11.50 -3.81 -10.15
CA ALA A 108 10.35 -4.08 -11.01
C ALA A 108 9.97 -5.58 -11.02
N ARG A 109 10.96 -6.46 -10.94
CA ARG A 109 10.78 -7.92 -11.05
C ARG A 109 9.97 -8.52 -9.90
N THR A 110 10.03 -7.93 -8.71
CA THR A 110 9.33 -8.45 -7.52
C THR A 110 8.05 -7.68 -7.20
N LEU A 111 7.62 -6.70 -8.01
CA LEU A 111 6.48 -5.83 -7.65
C LEU A 111 5.21 -6.61 -7.27
N ALA A 112 4.91 -7.67 -8.02
CA ALA A 112 3.73 -8.49 -7.83
C ALA A 112 3.80 -9.40 -6.59
N GLU A 113 5.00 -9.73 -6.10
CA GLU A 113 5.15 -10.55 -4.90
C GLU A 113 4.76 -9.74 -3.67
N PRO A 114 3.88 -10.26 -2.79
CA PRO A 114 3.56 -9.59 -1.54
C PRO A 114 4.78 -9.54 -0.62
N PRO A 115 4.92 -8.50 0.22
CA PRO A 115 5.89 -8.49 1.31
C PRO A 115 5.65 -9.67 2.27
N PRO A 116 6.69 -10.20 2.95
CA PRO A 116 6.55 -11.32 3.90
C PRO A 116 5.96 -10.88 5.26
N VAL A 117 5.04 -9.92 5.25
CA VAL A 117 4.34 -9.35 6.40
C VAL A 117 2.86 -9.16 6.05
N PRO A 118 1.96 -9.04 7.04
CA PRO A 118 0.55 -8.79 6.78
C PRO A 118 0.31 -7.62 5.83
N THR A 119 -0.41 -7.87 4.74
CA THR A 119 -0.57 -6.90 3.65
C THR A 119 -2.03 -6.76 3.23
N THR A 120 -2.52 -5.53 3.11
CA THR A 120 -3.89 -5.24 2.66
C THR A 120 -3.85 -4.25 1.50
N ALA A 121 -4.40 -4.65 0.35
CA ALA A 121 -4.59 -3.76 -0.79
C ALA A 121 -6.02 -3.22 -0.84
N ILE A 122 -6.17 -1.91 -0.65
CA ILE A 122 -7.45 -1.22 -0.83
C ILE A 122 -7.46 -0.64 -2.23
N TYR A 123 -8.45 -1.03 -3.04
CA TYR A 123 -8.57 -0.59 -4.43
C TYR A 123 -10.02 -0.18 -4.73
N SER A 124 -10.22 0.45 -5.91
CA SER A 124 -11.55 0.76 -6.41
C SER A 124 -11.66 0.43 -7.89
N ARG A 125 -12.75 -0.23 -8.31
CA ARG A 125 -13.05 -0.46 -9.74
C ARG A 125 -13.36 0.82 -10.50
N SER A 126 -13.75 1.89 -9.79
CA SER A 126 -13.97 3.22 -10.35
C SER A 126 -12.72 4.11 -10.31
N ASP A 127 -11.54 3.54 -10.03
CA ASP A 127 -10.29 4.27 -10.12
C ASP A 127 -10.01 4.62 -11.58
N GLY A 128 -9.95 5.93 -11.88
CA GLY A 128 -9.70 6.44 -13.23
C GLY A 128 -8.23 6.61 -13.60
N ILE A 129 -7.29 6.29 -12.68
CA ILE A 129 -5.85 6.46 -12.88
C ILE A 129 -5.17 5.09 -12.97
N CYS A 130 -5.45 4.20 -12.02
CA CYS A 130 -4.87 2.87 -11.96
C CYS A 130 -5.88 1.82 -12.42
N ALA A 131 -5.45 0.91 -13.31
CA ALA A 131 -6.18 -0.34 -13.56
C ALA A 131 -6.33 -1.04 -12.21
N TRP A 132 -7.56 -1.22 -11.79
CA TRP A 132 -7.87 -1.75 -10.47
C TRP A 132 -7.35 -3.19 -10.34
N GLU A 133 -7.31 -3.93 -11.45
CA GLU A 133 -6.78 -5.29 -11.58
C GLU A 133 -5.31 -5.36 -11.13
N CYS A 134 -4.52 -4.34 -11.47
CA CYS A 134 -3.12 -4.19 -11.07
C CYS A 134 -2.95 -3.83 -9.60
N CYS A 135 -4.03 -3.46 -8.91
CA CYS A 135 -4.04 -3.10 -7.49
C CYS A 135 -4.56 -4.23 -6.60
N VAL A 136 -4.94 -5.38 -7.18
CA VAL A 136 -5.44 -6.54 -6.44
C VAL A 136 -4.25 -7.40 -6.01
N GLU A 137 -4.22 -7.69 -4.71
CA GLU A 137 -3.28 -8.59 -4.07
C GLU A 137 -3.68 -10.05 -4.27
N LYS A 138 -2.68 -10.92 -4.53
CA LYS A 138 -2.89 -12.36 -4.44
C LYS A 138 -3.18 -12.75 -2.99
N ARG A 139 -4.32 -13.41 -2.76
CA ARG A 139 -4.75 -13.79 -1.42
C ARG A 139 -3.81 -14.87 -0.83
N THR A 140 -3.38 -14.65 0.41
CA THR A 140 -2.61 -15.63 1.21
C THR A 140 -3.18 -15.72 2.62
N ASP A 141 -2.51 -16.42 3.52
CA ASP A 141 -2.81 -16.46 4.95
C ASP A 141 -2.60 -15.11 5.65
N LYS A 142 -1.89 -14.16 5.01
CA LYS A 142 -1.56 -12.83 5.55
C LYS A 142 -1.78 -11.69 4.56
N SER A 143 -2.38 -11.95 3.40
CA SER A 143 -2.61 -10.93 2.38
C SER A 143 -4.02 -10.97 1.81
N GLU A 144 -4.61 -9.80 1.60
CA GLU A 144 -5.95 -9.65 1.05
C GLU A 144 -6.13 -8.34 0.28
N SER A 145 -7.23 -8.27 -0.47
CA SER A 145 -7.72 -7.04 -1.07
C SER A 145 -9.08 -6.64 -0.50
N ILE A 146 -9.30 -5.33 -0.36
CA ILE A 146 -10.57 -4.73 0.06
C ILE A 146 -11.01 -3.77 -1.03
N GLU A 147 -12.18 -3.98 -1.60
CA GLU A 147 -12.77 -3.04 -2.56
C GLU A 147 -13.53 -1.92 -1.83
N VAL A 148 -13.39 -0.70 -2.33
CA VAL A 148 -14.21 0.46 -1.96
C VAL A 148 -14.66 1.19 -3.23
N HIS A 149 -15.69 2.03 -3.13
CA HIS A 149 -16.10 2.94 -4.21
C HIS A 149 -15.44 4.31 -4.04
N SER A 150 -14.48 4.65 -4.91
CA SER A 150 -13.81 5.94 -4.89
C SER A 150 -13.10 6.24 -6.21
N SER A 151 -12.84 7.52 -6.49
CA SER A 151 -11.82 7.91 -7.47
C SER A 151 -10.43 7.73 -6.87
N HIS A 152 -9.39 7.71 -7.71
CA HIS A 152 -8.00 7.59 -7.25
C HIS A 152 -7.65 8.62 -6.17
N CYS A 153 -7.88 9.90 -6.48
CA CYS A 153 -7.66 11.05 -5.59
C CYS A 153 -8.54 11.02 -4.33
N GLY A 154 -9.70 10.39 -4.43
CA GLY A 154 -10.65 10.24 -3.33
C GLY A 154 -10.23 9.18 -2.30
N LEU A 155 -9.44 8.17 -2.68
CA LEU A 155 -9.11 7.04 -1.80
C LEU A 155 -8.50 7.47 -0.45
N GLY A 156 -7.61 8.47 -0.44
CA GLY A 156 -6.98 8.97 0.79
C GLY A 156 -7.93 9.68 1.78
N HIS A 157 -9.13 10.04 1.32
CA HIS A 157 -10.16 10.75 2.08
C HIS A 157 -11.49 9.98 2.16
N ASN A 158 -11.61 8.86 1.45
CA ASN A 158 -12.81 8.05 1.43
C ASN A 158 -13.07 7.43 2.82
N PRO A 159 -14.24 7.64 3.44
CA PRO A 159 -14.54 7.11 4.76
C PRO A 159 -14.43 5.58 4.87
N ALA A 160 -14.82 4.83 3.82
CA ALA A 160 -14.69 3.38 3.79
C ALA A 160 -13.21 2.96 3.74
N ALA A 161 -12.38 3.65 2.94
CA ALA A 161 -10.93 3.38 2.93
C ALA A 161 -10.27 3.70 4.28
N VAL A 162 -10.62 4.84 4.89
CA VAL A 162 -10.10 5.24 6.21
C VAL A 162 -10.54 4.25 7.29
N TYR A 163 -11.80 3.80 7.26
CA TYR A 163 -12.31 2.79 8.17
C TYR A 163 -11.57 1.45 8.01
N ALA A 164 -11.41 0.97 6.78
CA ALA A 164 -10.65 -0.24 6.49
C ALA A 164 -9.21 -0.13 7.04
N ILE A 165 -8.52 0.99 6.81
CA ILE A 165 -7.20 1.25 7.39
C ILE A 165 -7.23 1.14 8.91
N ALA A 166 -8.17 1.81 9.58
CA ALA A 166 -8.28 1.79 11.05
C ALA A 166 -8.51 0.36 11.57
N ASP A 167 -9.41 -0.39 10.93
CA ASP A 167 -9.74 -1.76 11.28
C ASP A 167 -8.52 -2.70 11.11
N ARG A 168 -7.73 -2.55 10.03
CA ARG A 168 -6.46 -3.29 9.87
C ARG A 168 -5.41 -2.88 10.90
N LEU A 169 -5.32 -1.59 11.23
CA LEU A 169 -4.38 -1.07 12.22
C LEU A 169 -4.76 -1.45 13.66
N ALA A 170 -6.03 -1.78 13.94
CA ALA A 170 -6.50 -2.18 15.27
C ALA A 170 -6.11 -3.61 15.65
N GLN A 171 -5.74 -4.46 14.68
CA GLN A 171 -5.35 -5.84 14.94
C GLN A 171 -4.02 -5.92 15.71
N ARG A 172 -3.87 -6.92 16.58
CA ARG A 172 -2.59 -7.15 17.27
C ARG A 172 -1.57 -7.81 16.36
N GLU A 173 -0.29 -7.57 16.64
CA GLU A 173 0.80 -8.29 15.94
C GLU A 173 0.65 -9.80 16.19
N GLY A 174 0.72 -10.62 15.13
CA GLY A 174 0.52 -12.07 15.21
C GLY A 174 -0.95 -12.53 15.17
N GLU A 175 -1.92 -11.63 15.29
CA GLU A 175 -3.36 -11.96 15.29
C GLU A 175 -4.05 -11.52 13.99
N TRP A 176 -3.34 -11.56 12.86
CA TRP A 176 -3.90 -11.07 11.60
C TRP A 176 -5.12 -11.90 11.18
N LYS A 177 -6.20 -11.21 10.79
CA LYS A 177 -7.43 -11.80 10.28
C LYS A 177 -7.94 -11.04 9.07
N PRO A 178 -8.54 -11.72 8.07
CA PRO A 178 -9.17 -11.07 6.92
C PRO A 178 -10.25 -10.05 7.31
N PHE A 179 -10.58 -9.14 6.39
CA PHE A 179 -11.57 -8.10 6.60
C PHE A 179 -12.98 -8.68 6.60
N GLY A 180 -13.64 -8.59 7.76
CA GLY A 180 -15.01 -9.06 7.93
C GLY A 180 -16.00 -8.11 7.27
N ARG A 181 -16.74 -8.61 6.27
CA ARG A 181 -17.82 -7.91 5.55
C ARG A 181 -19.22 -8.17 6.12
N GLY A 182 -19.33 -8.61 7.38
CA GLY A 182 -20.62 -8.89 8.01
C GLY A 182 -21.45 -7.63 8.34
N GLY A 183 -22.76 -7.78 8.43
CA GLY A 183 -23.69 -6.71 8.83
C GLY A 183 -23.69 -5.54 7.83
N TRP A 184 -23.65 -4.31 8.34
CA TRP A 184 -23.70 -3.10 7.50
C TRP A 184 -22.53 -3.00 6.51
N ARG A 185 -21.38 -3.64 6.83
CA ARG A 185 -20.19 -3.62 5.98
C ARG A 185 -20.43 -4.30 4.64
N ALA A 186 -21.39 -5.24 4.53
CA ALA A 186 -21.74 -5.88 3.27
C ALA A 186 -22.28 -4.87 2.23
N PHE A 187 -22.93 -3.79 2.68
CA PHE A 187 -23.48 -2.74 1.81
C PHE A 187 -22.43 -1.68 1.40
N VAL A 188 -21.33 -1.57 2.15
CA VAL A 188 -20.30 -0.54 1.94
C VAL A 188 -19.08 -1.10 1.21
N TYR A 189 -18.75 -2.36 1.46
CA TYR A 189 -17.59 -3.04 0.87
C TYR A 189 -18.09 -4.12 -0.08
N PRO A 190 -17.87 -3.96 -1.40
CA PRO A 190 -18.16 -4.99 -2.40
C PRO A 190 -17.34 -6.25 -2.21
N GLU A 191 -17.70 -7.29 -2.96
CA GLU A 191 -16.89 -8.51 -3.01
C GLU A 191 -15.58 -8.25 -3.76
N PRO A 192 -14.43 -8.40 -3.08
CA PRO A 192 -13.15 -8.12 -3.71
C PRO A 192 -12.88 -9.15 -4.79
N ALA A 193 -12.32 -8.68 -5.89
CA ALA A 193 -11.78 -9.52 -6.94
C ALA A 193 -10.68 -10.42 -6.37
N GLN A 194 -10.54 -11.60 -6.95
CA GLN A 194 -9.47 -12.54 -6.65
C GLN A 194 -8.62 -12.74 -7.89
N VAL A 195 -7.30 -12.75 -7.68
CA VAL A 195 -6.32 -13.11 -8.72
C VAL A 195 -5.98 -14.58 -8.52
N SER A 196 -6.09 -15.38 -9.58
CA SER A 196 -5.70 -16.79 -9.62
C SER A 196 -4.18 -16.96 -9.54
#